data_AF-A0A960W9K6-F1
#
_entry.id   AF-A0A960W9K6-F1
#
_cell.length_a   1.000
_cell.length_b   1.000
_cell.length_c   1.000
_cell.angle_alpha   90.00
_cell.angle_beta   90.00
_cell.angle_gamma   90.00
#
_symmetry.space_group_name_H-M   'P 1'
#
loop_
_entity.id
_entity.type
_entity.pdbx_description
1 polymer ?
#
loop_
_entity_poly.entity_id
_entity_poly.type
_entity_poly.pdbx_seq_one_letter_code
_entity_poly.pdbx_strand_id
1 'polypeptide(L)'
;GGMPKIFSGKRGIYVWKEGYNVATNPVNQRDFFSFCSAPKGAGSNKIESIIIALPQDINGAESPLFRAFIAEAHSRGCEVHFVTGEPEWSFEYNRQIGVDDINKIFTFNQQAAVEERFDSIQFDIEPHAIDTDNEPGMEPWVWAEYIPTMAFFKSVIDQNNASTGLNIPFSAAIGNFWHEDYVPADAYTGPGFQQILNIIDKAQIMNYVTNHGAVYTCRDEINYARSLNKPVDIVYETFNTSPTESFWFNGNNALERMLTTIDYAYFDPISPNYYENLEYNIIHYYEADDEVWAHNGVVKRSYRQLREDIFSPQEPITPTYNTAPVCYVNYPNGGEVINTSTDTITYTLYDDDPSTPIAVKFYLANSTQGTEYFLGEETVTVNASLSYNGSYSLNASAYPLVSGYRIRIEVTEQSGIPANDLSSYDQSNFDFEISSSSSSNTAPVCTVTYPNGGEVLTPPSMTITYTITDDNPSIPINVRFYLVNQGTEYYLGQQTINVNSSLIHNGSYTKGGLNAYPKTTGYRIRIDATEQSGTPALSGSDLSDGTFEIKKRGK
;
A
#
# COMPACT_ATOMS: atom_id res chain seq x y z
N GLY A 1 -41.94 -5.20 8.23
CA GLY A 1 -40.98 -6.31 8.19
C GLY A 1 -39.89 -5.98 7.21
N GLY A 2 -38.99 -5.07 7.59
CA GLY A 2 -37.70 -4.96 6.90
C GLY A 2 -36.85 -6.15 7.33
N MET A 3 -36.16 -6.78 6.40
CA MET A 3 -35.12 -7.75 6.74
C MET A 3 -34.12 -7.05 7.67
N PRO A 4 -33.68 -7.67 8.78
CA PRO A 4 -32.55 -7.14 9.53
C PRO A 4 -31.40 -6.97 8.53
N LYS A 5 -30.81 -5.78 8.45
CA LYS A 5 -29.50 -5.66 7.83
C LYS A 5 -28.60 -6.63 8.60
N ILE A 6 -28.02 -7.61 7.91
CA ILE A 6 -26.94 -8.40 8.49
C ILE A 6 -25.83 -7.39 8.73
N PHE A 7 -25.63 -7.03 9.99
CA PHE A 7 -24.57 -6.13 10.41
C PHE A 7 -23.29 -6.94 10.54
N SER A 8 -22.20 -6.46 9.93
CA SER A 8 -20.87 -7.05 10.05
C SER A 8 -20.05 -6.21 11.02
N GLY A 9 -19.69 -6.78 12.15
CA GLY A 9 -18.73 -6.15 13.05
C GLY A 9 -17.39 -6.06 12.33
N LYS A 10 -16.92 -4.84 12.05
CA LYS A 10 -15.59 -4.68 11.45
C LYS A 10 -14.53 -5.07 12.46
N ARG A 11 -13.45 -5.69 11.98
CA ARG A 11 -12.34 -6.12 12.81
C ARG A 11 -11.06 -5.41 12.38
N GLY A 12 -10.19 -5.16 13.34
CA GLY A 12 -8.81 -4.80 13.05
C GLY A 12 -7.82 -5.59 13.89
N ILE A 13 -6.53 -5.40 13.62
CA ILE A 13 -5.48 -6.14 14.31
C ILE A 13 -4.24 -5.29 14.53
N TYR A 14 -3.64 -5.44 15.71
CA TYR A 14 -2.31 -4.95 16.02
C TYR A 14 -1.23 -5.95 15.60
N VAL A 15 -0.21 -5.44 14.90
CA VAL A 15 0.97 -6.18 14.46
C VAL A 15 2.21 -5.47 15.01
N TRP A 16 2.42 -5.60 16.31
CA TRP A 16 3.49 -4.88 17.02
C TRP A 16 4.87 -5.51 16.79
N LYS A 17 5.04 -6.80 17.09
CA LYS A 17 6.36 -7.46 17.03
C LYS A 17 6.72 -7.98 15.64
N GLU A 18 5.71 -8.35 14.86
CA GLU A 18 5.89 -9.07 13.59
C GLU A 18 5.83 -8.17 12.35
N GLY A 19 5.64 -6.86 12.52
CA GLY A 19 5.34 -5.97 11.40
C GLY A 19 6.40 -6.01 10.31
N TYR A 20 7.67 -6.01 10.69
CA TYR A 20 8.79 -6.16 9.74
C TYR A 20 8.71 -7.48 8.96
N ASN A 21 8.50 -8.61 9.66
CA ASN A 21 8.46 -9.94 9.04
C ASN A 21 7.26 -10.08 8.10
N VAL A 22 6.09 -9.60 8.52
CA VAL A 22 4.86 -9.60 7.73
C VAL A 22 4.99 -8.71 6.49
N ALA A 23 5.68 -7.58 6.59
CA ALA A 23 5.81 -6.65 5.46
C ALA A 23 6.92 -7.04 4.46
N THR A 24 7.93 -7.79 4.87
CA THR A 24 9.13 -8.05 4.03
C THR A 24 9.29 -9.49 3.57
N ASN A 25 8.67 -10.46 4.24
CA ASN A 25 8.75 -11.87 3.87
C ASN A 25 7.48 -12.32 3.12
N PRO A 26 7.56 -12.73 1.85
CA PRO A 26 6.38 -13.12 1.07
C PRO A 26 5.55 -14.26 1.66
N VAL A 27 6.16 -15.20 2.38
CA VAL A 27 5.44 -16.31 3.02
C VAL A 27 4.63 -15.79 4.21
N ASN A 28 5.24 -14.97 5.06
CA ASN A 28 4.57 -14.39 6.22
C ASN A 28 3.47 -13.41 5.80
N GLN A 29 3.72 -12.62 4.75
CA GLN A 29 2.75 -11.71 4.16
C GLN A 29 1.52 -12.47 3.67
N ARG A 30 1.73 -13.56 2.91
CA ARG A 30 0.65 -14.44 2.44
C ARG A 30 -0.16 -15.03 3.58
N ASP A 31 0.52 -15.57 4.59
CA ASP A 31 -0.12 -16.19 5.73
C ASP A 31 -0.92 -15.16 6.53
N PHE A 32 -0.40 -13.93 6.66
CA PHE A 32 -1.08 -12.82 7.31
C PHE A 32 -2.33 -12.39 6.54
N PHE A 33 -2.27 -12.19 5.22
CA PHE A 33 -3.45 -11.81 4.44
C PHE A 33 -4.50 -12.93 4.35
N SER A 34 -4.08 -14.20 4.37
CA SER A 34 -5.00 -15.34 4.50
C SER A 34 -5.72 -15.26 5.84
N PHE A 35 -4.98 -15.00 6.93
CA PHE A 35 -5.57 -14.77 8.24
C PHE A 35 -6.51 -13.56 8.23
N CYS A 36 -6.16 -12.43 7.63
CA CYS A 36 -7.02 -11.25 7.57
C CYS A 36 -8.35 -11.54 6.85
N SER A 37 -8.27 -12.27 5.73
CA SER A 37 -9.40 -12.63 4.89
C SER A 37 -10.32 -13.69 5.50
N ALA A 38 -9.78 -14.54 6.38
CA ALA A 38 -10.55 -15.56 7.06
C ALA A 38 -11.61 -14.92 7.99
N PRO A 39 -12.87 -15.38 7.98
CA PRO A 39 -13.91 -14.88 8.87
C PRO A 39 -13.59 -15.05 10.37
N LYS A 40 -13.88 -14.04 11.20
CA LYS A 40 -13.75 -14.07 12.67
C LYS A 40 -15.11 -14.30 13.33
N GLY A 41 -15.43 -15.56 13.60
CA GLY A 41 -16.70 -16.00 14.20
C GLY A 41 -17.91 -15.97 13.27
N ALA A 42 -18.08 -14.91 12.45
CA ALA A 42 -19.14 -14.79 11.44
C ALA A 42 -18.54 -14.49 10.05
N GLY A 43 -19.19 -14.97 8.98
CA GLY A 43 -18.70 -14.94 7.59
C GLY A 43 -18.24 -13.57 7.07
N SER A 44 -18.78 -12.48 7.62
CA SER A 44 -18.45 -11.10 7.22
C SER A 44 -17.36 -10.43 8.07
N ASN A 45 -16.95 -11.01 9.19
CA ASN A 45 -16.07 -10.35 10.14
C ASN A 45 -14.61 -10.57 9.75
N LYS A 46 -14.16 -9.96 8.66
CA LYS A 46 -12.76 -9.97 8.21
C LYS A 46 -11.97 -8.85 8.88
N ILE A 47 -10.65 -8.96 8.87
CA ILE A 47 -9.78 -7.86 9.30
C ILE A 47 -9.75 -6.82 8.18
N GLU A 48 -10.11 -5.58 8.52
CA GLU A 48 -10.19 -4.43 7.61
C GLU A 48 -9.35 -3.24 8.11
N SER A 49 -8.73 -3.32 9.29
CA SER A 49 -7.80 -2.32 9.81
C SER A 49 -6.56 -2.99 10.39
N ILE A 50 -5.38 -2.56 9.96
CA ILE A 50 -4.08 -3.09 10.34
C ILE A 50 -3.29 -1.98 11.03
N ILE A 51 -2.96 -2.19 12.30
CA ILE A 51 -2.19 -1.25 13.11
C ILE A 51 -0.80 -1.87 13.30
N ILE A 52 0.18 -1.38 12.54
CA ILE A 52 1.46 -2.07 12.35
C ILE A 52 2.64 -1.23 12.81
N ALA A 53 3.48 -1.83 13.65
CA ALA A 53 4.75 -1.23 14.02
C ALA A 53 5.82 -1.73 13.05
N LEU A 54 6.57 -0.79 12.47
CA LEU A 54 7.72 -1.09 11.62
C LEU A 54 8.96 -0.52 12.30
N PRO A 55 9.64 -1.30 13.18
CA PRO A 55 10.73 -0.81 14.03
C PRO A 55 12.02 -0.46 13.25
N GLN A 56 12.05 -0.70 11.94
CA GLN A 56 13.14 -0.33 11.03
C GLN A 56 12.93 1.09 10.46
N ASP A 57 13.98 1.66 9.87
CA ASP A 57 13.87 2.90 9.11
C ASP A 57 12.94 2.71 7.89
N ILE A 58 11.67 3.11 8.02
CA ILE A 58 10.66 3.02 6.96
C ILE A 58 11.00 3.84 5.71
N ASN A 59 11.91 4.81 5.81
CA ASN A 59 12.43 5.61 4.70
C ASN A 59 13.77 5.10 4.17
N GLY A 60 14.27 3.98 4.70
CA GLY A 60 15.54 3.37 4.32
C GLY A 60 15.46 2.50 3.07
N ALA A 61 16.44 1.61 2.91
CA ALA A 61 16.58 0.75 1.72
C ALA A 61 15.39 -0.19 1.48
N GLU A 62 14.64 -0.52 2.53
CA GLU A 62 13.50 -1.44 2.48
C GLU A 62 12.16 -0.73 2.29
N SER A 63 12.15 0.61 2.20
CA SER A 63 10.93 1.41 1.94
C SER A 63 10.06 0.86 0.80
N PRO A 64 10.61 0.37 -0.35
CA PRO A 64 9.79 -0.23 -1.40
C PRO A 64 8.98 -1.46 -0.96
N LEU A 65 9.49 -2.27 -0.01
CA LEU A 65 8.76 -3.44 0.51
C LEU A 65 7.59 -3.01 1.38
N PHE A 66 7.78 -2.00 2.23
CA PHE A 66 6.71 -1.46 3.07
C PHE A 66 5.60 -0.81 2.23
N ARG A 67 5.97 -0.06 1.18
CA ARG A 67 5.01 0.52 0.22
C ARG A 67 4.20 -0.55 -0.51
N ALA A 68 4.87 -1.61 -0.98
CA ALA A 68 4.21 -2.73 -1.62
C ALA A 68 3.24 -3.45 -0.67
N PHE A 69 3.62 -3.65 0.60
CA PHE A 69 2.72 -4.20 1.62
C PHE A 69 1.48 -3.33 1.84
N ILE A 70 1.64 -2.00 1.93
CA ILE A 70 0.52 -1.08 2.13
C ILE A 70 -0.40 -1.08 0.92
N ALA A 71 0.15 -1.03 -0.30
CA ALA A 71 -0.64 -1.08 -1.53
C ALA A 71 -1.43 -2.39 -1.63
N GLU A 72 -0.83 -3.51 -1.24
CA GLU A 72 -1.47 -4.83 -1.16
C GLU A 72 -2.53 -4.92 -0.03
N ALA A 73 -2.34 -4.22 1.08
CA ALA A 73 -3.37 -4.14 2.11
C ALA A 73 -4.57 -3.31 1.63
N HIS A 74 -4.31 -2.17 0.99
CA HIS A 74 -5.32 -1.29 0.40
C HIS A 74 -6.07 -1.96 -0.75
N SER A 75 -5.38 -2.77 -1.56
CA SER A 75 -6.01 -3.55 -2.62
C SER A 75 -7.07 -4.52 -2.06
N ARG A 76 -6.86 -4.99 -0.82
CA ARG A 76 -7.77 -5.87 -0.07
C ARG A 76 -8.77 -5.11 0.80
N GLY A 77 -8.82 -3.77 0.69
CA GLY A 77 -9.73 -2.91 1.43
C GLY A 77 -9.39 -2.78 2.91
N CYS A 78 -8.15 -3.09 3.31
CA CYS A 78 -7.66 -2.83 4.66
C CYS A 78 -7.09 -1.42 4.76
N GLU A 79 -7.37 -0.73 5.85
CA GLU A 79 -6.62 0.48 6.25
C GLU A 79 -5.31 0.07 6.96
N VAL A 80 -4.23 0.82 6.76
CA VAL A 80 -2.93 0.59 7.40
C VAL A 80 -2.49 1.82 8.20
N HIS A 81 -2.42 1.63 9.52
CA HIS A 81 -2.04 2.65 10.48
C HIS A 81 -0.63 2.37 11.00
N PHE A 82 0.26 3.35 10.90
CA PHE A 82 1.59 3.24 11.49
C PHE A 82 1.49 3.46 13.00
N VAL A 83 1.91 2.47 13.79
CA VAL A 83 1.91 2.61 15.25
C VAL A 83 3.32 2.71 15.83
N THR A 84 3.45 3.59 16.80
CA THR A 84 4.67 3.84 17.58
C THR A 84 4.29 4.40 18.96
N GLY A 85 5.26 4.56 19.85
CA GLY A 85 5.06 5.09 21.18
C GLY A 85 5.70 4.22 22.25
N GLU A 86 6.05 4.85 23.36
CA GLU A 86 6.47 4.21 24.60
C GLU A 86 5.93 5.05 25.77
N PRO A 87 5.66 4.47 26.95
CA PRO A 87 5.12 5.20 28.10
C PRO A 87 5.93 6.46 28.45
N GLU A 88 7.26 6.40 28.36
CA GLU A 88 8.15 7.52 28.67
C GLU A 88 8.01 8.71 27.72
N TRP A 89 7.39 8.55 26.55
CA TRP A 89 7.10 9.66 25.65
C TRP A 89 6.05 10.63 26.20
N SER A 90 5.44 10.29 27.33
CA SER A 90 4.61 11.20 28.12
C SER A 90 5.33 12.49 28.52
N PHE A 91 6.65 12.41 28.71
CA PHE A 91 7.44 13.51 29.26
C PHE A 91 7.99 14.45 28.20
N GLU A 92 8.12 15.74 28.57
CA GLU A 92 8.59 16.78 27.65
C GLU A 92 9.97 16.46 27.05
N TYR A 93 10.88 15.88 27.84
CA TYR A 93 12.24 15.57 27.40
C TYR A 93 12.30 14.49 26.31
N ASN A 94 11.25 13.69 26.12
CA ASN A 94 11.15 12.67 25.07
C ASN A 94 10.37 13.12 23.83
N ARG A 95 9.82 14.35 23.81
CA ARG A 95 9.05 14.87 22.67
C ARG A 95 9.81 14.79 21.34
N GLN A 96 11.13 14.98 21.34
CA GLN A 96 11.88 14.93 20.10
C GLN A 96 11.79 13.55 19.42
N ILE A 97 11.72 12.46 20.19
CA ILE A 97 11.59 11.10 19.65
C ILE A 97 10.25 10.95 18.91
N GLY A 98 9.14 11.40 19.53
CA GLY A 98 7.83 11.39 18.89
C GLY A 98 7.75 12.31 17.66
N VAL A 99 8.42 13.47 17.69
CA VAL A 99 8.55 14.36 16.53
C VAL A 99 9.30 13.69 15.38
N ASP A 100 10.37 12.98 15.67
CA ASP A 100 11.14 12.26 14.66
C ASP A 100 10.28 11.18 13.98
N ASP A 101 9.47 10.45 14.74
CA ASP A 101 8.55 9.44 14.20
C ASP A 101 7.39 10.04 13.40
N ILE A 102 6.81 11.16 13.85
CA ILE A 102 5.86 11.93 13.04
C ILE A 102 6.51 12.34 11.71
N ASN A 103 7.74 12.88 11.74
CA ASN A 103 8.39 13.30 10.49
C ASN A 103 8.75 12.12 9.57
N LYS A 104 9.03 10.93 10.11
CA LYS A 104 9.26 9.72 9.32
C LYS A 104 8.03 9.33 8.51
N ILE A 105 6.83 9.31 9.10
CA ILE A 105 5.60 8.96 8.37
C ILE A 105 5.27 10.00 7.29
N PHE A 106 5.45 11.29 7.58
CA PHE A 106 5.20 12.35 6.59
C PHE A 106 6.20 12.29 5.43
N THR A 107 7.46 11.96 5.71
CA THR A 107 8.48 11.75 4.65
C THR A 107 8.12 10.54 3.79
N PHE A 108 7.71 9.45 4.43
CA PHE A 108 7.29 8.23 3.74
C PHE A 108 6.11 8.50 2.81
N ASN A 109 5.03 9.09 3.35
CA ASN A 109 3.80 9.35 2.60
C ASN A 109 3.98 10.38 1.47
N GLN A 110 4.84 11.39 1.62
CA GLN A 110 5.14 12.35 0.55
C GLN A 110 5.84 11.72 -0.65
N GLN A 111 6.64 10.68 -0.40
CA GLN A 111 7.38 9.97 -1.45
C GLN A 111 6.59 8.79 -2.03
N ALA A 112 5.51 8.38 -1.37
CA ALA A 112 4.63 7.28 -1.74
C ALA A 112 3.49 7.73 -2.67
N ALA A 113 3.10 6.85 -3.60
CA ALA A 113 1.82 6.97 -4.31
C ALA A 113 0.65 6.87 -3.32
N VAL A 114 -0.55 7.29 -3.71
CA VAL A 114 -1.69 7.38 -2.77
C VAL A 114 -2.00 6.03 -2.12
N GLU A 115 -1.89 4.95 -2.90
CA GLU A 115 -2.15 3.58 -2.50
C GLU A 115 -1.06 3.00 -1.60
N GLU A 116 0.13 3.61 -1.55
CA GLU A 116 1.27 3.14 -0.77
C GLU A 116 1.41 3.88 0.57
N ARG A 117 0.48 4.79 0.89
CA ARG A 117 0.57 5.67 2.07
C ARG A 117 -0.06 5.02 3.28
N PHE A 118 0.51 5.26 4.46
CA PHE A 118 -0.23 5.00 5.70
C PHE A 118 -1.45 5.92 5.82
N ASP A 119 -2.54 5.37 6.33
CA ASP A 119 -3.80 6.10 6.52
C ASP A 119 -3.76 7.01 7.74
N SER A 120 -3.08 6.60 8.81
CA SER A 120 -2.93 7.41 10.02
C SER A 120 -1.65 7.07 10.80
N ILE A 121 -1.35 7.92 11.79
CA ILE A 121 -0.38 7.62 12.84
C ILE A 121 -1.12 7.31 14.14
N GLN A 122 -0.77 6.21 14.79
CA GLN A 122 -1.30 5.76 16.07
C GLN A 122 -0.20 5.88 17.12
N PHE A 123 -0.45 6.61 18.20
CA PHE A 123 0.44 6.66 19.36
C PHE A 123 -0.06 5.74 20.46
N ASP A 124 0.73 4.70 20.75
CA ASP A 124 0.56 3.82 21.90
C ASP A 124 1.39 4.34 23.08
N ILE A 125 1.09 5.57 23.51
CA ILE A 125 1.74 6.19 24.67
C ILE A 125 0.81 5.99 25.86
N GLU A 126 1.12 4.98 26.66
CA GLU A 126 0.32 4.58 27.81
C GLU A 126 0.94 5.05 29.13
N PRO A 127 0.61 6.26 29.62
CA PRO A 127 1.26 6.83 30.82
C PRO A 127 1.12 5.96 32.06
N HIS A 128 0.04 5.17 32.15
CA HIS A 128 -0.21 4.26 33.27
C HIS A 128 0.84 3.15 33.42
N ALA A 129 1.57 2.84 32.35
CA ALA A 129 2.64 1.85 32.34
C ALA A 129 4.00 2.41 32.83
N ILE A 130 4.09 3.71 33.14
CA ILE A 130 5.28 4.28 33.78
C ILE A 130 5.41 3.69 35.19
N ASP A 131 6.53 3.02 35.45
CA ASP A 131 6.89 2.52 36.78
C ASP A 131 7.26 3.71 37.69
N THR A 132 6.34 4.07 38.58
CA THR A 132 6.63 5.01 39.68
C THR A 132 6.67 4.22 40.98
N ASP A 133 7.62 4.52 41.87
CA ASP A 133 7.92 3.77 43.11
C ASP A 133 6.65 3.44 43.96
N ASN A 134 5.93 2.36 43.60
CA ASN A 134 4.72 1.77 44.17
C ASN A 134 3.32 2.27 43.73
N GLU A 135 3.19 3.06 42.67
CA GLU A 135 1.88 3.34 42.03
C GLU A 135 2.01 3.23 40.50
N PRO A 136 1.04 2.64 39.78
CA PRO A 136 0.99 2.74 38.31
C PRO A 136 1.06 4.23 37.91
N GLY A 137 1.53 4.58 36.70
CA GLY A 137 1.74 5.95 36.18
C GLY A 137 0.49 6.84 36.01
N MET A 138 -0.42 6.68 36.96
CA MET A 138 -1.63 7.38 37.32
C MET A 138 -1.35 8.62 38.19
N GLU A 139 -0.08 8.89 38.52
CA GLU A 139 0.28 10.04 39.34
C GLU A 139 -0.07 11.39 38.65
N PRO A 140 -0.63 12.35 39.40
CA PRO A 140 -0.95 13.69 38.95
C PRO A 140 0.07 14.39 38.05
N TRP A 141 1.35 14.26 38.40
CA TRP A 141 2.44 14.95 37.71
C TRP A 141 2.76 14.32 36.33
N VAL A 142 2.51 13.02 36.14
CA VAL A 142 2.67 12.35 34.83
C VAL A 142 1.68 12.94 33.83
N TRP A 143 0.42 13.07 34.25
CA TRP A 143 -0.65 13.64 33.42
C TRP A 143 -0.44 15.13 33.10
N ALA A 144 0.14 15.88 34.05
CA ALA A 144 0.51 17.28 33.84
C ALA A 144 1.55 17.48 32.72
N GLU A 145 2.37 16.47 32.42
CA GLU A 145 3.27 16.48 31.26
C GLU A 145 2.66 15.81 30.03
N TYR A 146 1.98 14.67 30.22
CA TYR A 146 1.40 13.87 29.13
C TYR A 146 0.41 14.68 28.28
N ILE A 147 -0.54 15.37 28.90
CA ILE A 147 -1.59 16.10 28.16
C ILE A 147 -0.98 17.21 27.28
N PRO A 148 -0.11 18.12 27.79
CA PRO A 148 0.60 19.08 26.93
C PRO A 148 1.49 18.42 25.87
N THR A 149 2.10 17.28 26.16
CA THR A 149 2.91 16.53 25.20
C THR A 149 2.08 15.98 24.04
N MET A 150 0.91 15.39 24.32
CA MET A 150 -0.03 14.95 23.28
C MET A 150 -0.56 16.12 22.45
N ALA A 151 -0.88 17.26 23.08
CA ALA A 151 -1.27 18.48 22.37
C ALA A 151 -0.15 19.02 21.47
N PHE A 152 1.09 18.94 21.93
CA PHE A 152 2.26 19.29 21.13
C PHE A 152 2.40 18.38 19.91
N PHE A 153 2.29 17.06 20.06
CA PHE A 153 2.32 16.12 18.94
C PHE A 153 1.22 16.38 17.91
N LYS A 154 -0.02 16.61 18.36
CA LYS A 154 -1.11 17.04 17.48
C LYS A 154 -0.74 18.29 16.68
N SER A 155 -0.15 19.29 17.34
CA SER A 155 0.26 20.53 16.67
C SER A 155 1.33 20.32 15.59
N VAL A 156 2.24 19.36 15.78
CA VAL A 156 3.28 19.00 14.81
C VAL A 156 2.66 18.27 13.61
N ILE A 157 1.75 17.32 13.87
CA ILE A 157 1.00 16.62 12.82
C ILE A 157 0.19 17.61 11.99
N ASP A 158 -0.52 18.55 12.62
CA ASP A 158 -1.32 19.56 11.92
C ASP A 158 -0.47 20.51 11.07
N GLN A 159 0.70 20.92 11.57
CA GLN A 159 1.65 21.73 10.80
C GLN A 159 2.21 20.95 9.60
N ASN A 160 2.50 19.66 9.77
CA ASN A 160 2.96 18.80 8.68
C ASN A 160 1.86 18.56 7.64
N ASN A 161 0.62 18.29 8.06
CA ASN A 161 -0.53 18.19 7.15
C ASN A 161 -0.71 19.49 6.35
N ALA A 162 -0.71 20.64 7.03
CA ALA A 162 -0.85 21.94 6.37
C ALA A 162 0.28 22.27 5.37
N SER A 163 1.52 21.87 5.68
CA SER A 163 2.69 22.17 4.82
C SER A 163 2.84 21.20 3.64
N THR A 164 2.40 19.95 3.79
CA THR A 164 2.57 18.90 2.79
C THR A 164 1.31 18.69 1.94
N GLY A 165 0.15 19.15 2.41
CA GLY A 165 -1.15 18.84 1.83
C GLY A 165 -1.63 17.42 2.09
N LEU A 166 -0.90 16.64 2.90
CA LEU A 166 -1.39 15.36 3.42
C LEU A 166 -2.48 15.61 4.49
N ASN A 167 -3.24 14.55 4.78
CA ASN A 167 -4.30 14.57 5.78
C ASN A 167 -4.18 13.32 6.67
N ILE A 168 -3.06 13.17 7.36
CA ILE A 168 -2.78 12.05 8.26
C ILE A 168 -3.47 12.34 9.61
N PRO A 169 -4.49 11.56 10.03
CA PRO A 169 -5.12 11.70 11.33
C PRO A 169 -4.18 11.28 12.45
N PHE A 170 -4.31 11.92 13.61
CA PHE A 170 -3.64 11.52 14.84
C PHE A 170 -4.55 10.63 15.69
N SER A 171 -4.16 9.37 15.85
CA SER A 171 -4.86 8.42 16.71
C SER A 171 -4.02 8.09 17.95
N ALA A 172 -4.66 7.74 19.08
CA ALA A 172 -3.94 7.31 20.28
C ALA A 172 -4.66 6.20 21.04
N ALA A 173 -3.87 5.35 21.69
CA ALA A 173 -4.37 4.37 22.66
C ALA A 173 -4.82 5.10 23.93
N ILE A 174 -6.01 4.74 24.43
CA ILE A 174 -6.55 5.25 25.69
C ILE A 174 -7.04 4.08 26.54
N GLY A 175 -6.59 3.96 27.79
CA GLY A 175 -7.06 2.91 28.68
C GLY A 175 -8.50 3.16 29.15
N ASN A 176 -9.30 2.10 29.24
CA ASN A 176 -10.70 2.11 29.74
C ASN A 176 -10.85 2.43 31.24
N PHE A 177 -9.77 2.82 31.92
CA PHE A 177 -9.71 3.14 33.34
C PHE A 177 -9.02 4.49 33.60
N TRP A 178 -8.76 5.29 32.57
CA TRP A 178 -8.01 6.54 32.67
C TRP A 178 -8.77 7.59 33.50
N HIS A 179 -8.54 7.54 34.81
CA HIS A 179 -8.84 8.54 35.84
C HIS A 179 -10.17 9.29 35.67
N GLU A 180 -11.26 8.61 36.02
CA GLU A 180 -12.58 9.23 36.19
C GLU A 180 -12.57 10.35 37.27
N ASP A 181 -11.64 10.28 38.23
CA ASP A 181 -11.60 11.15 39.43
C ASP A 181 -10.45 12.17 39.50
N TYR A 182 -9.47 12.14 38.58
CA TYR A 182 -8.34 13.08 38.59
C TYR A 182 -8.53 14.18 37.53
N VAL A 183 -8.59 15.44 38.00
CA VAL A 183 -8.71 16.65 37.17
C VAL A 183 -7.47 17.53 37.39
N PRO A 184 -6.39 17.38 36.60
CA PRO A 184 -5.34 18.38 36.59
C PRO A 184 -5.92 19.67 36.00
N ALA A 185 -5.87 20.75 36.77
CA ALA A 185 -6.15 22.08 36.27
C ALA A 185 -4.95 22.57 35.46
N ASP A 186 -5.05 22.54 34.12
CA ASP A 186 -5.00 23.74 33.23
C ASP A 186 -4.64 23.38 31.76
N ALA A 187 -5.67 23.24 30.91
CA ALA A 187 -5.75 23.49 29.46
C ALA A 187 -7.13 23.02 28.91
N TYR A 188 -7.60 21.86 29.40
CA TYR A 188 -8.90 21.27 29.11
C TYR A 188 -9.58 20.81 30.42
N THR A 189 -10.89 20.99 30.53
CA THR A 189 -11.65 20.62 31.74
C THR A 189 -12.17 19.19 31.66
N GLY A 190 -11.99 18.39 32.70
CA GLY A 190 -12.57 17.06 32.83
C GLY A 190 -11.54 15.97 33.14
N PRO A 191 -11.99 14.70 33.25
CA PRO A 191 -11.15 13.51 33.36
C PRO A 191 -10.06 13.42 32.29
N GLY A 192 -8.98 12.71 32.59
CA GLY A 192 -7.83 12.55 31.68
C GLY A 192 -8.21 12.09 30.28
N PHE A 193 -9.08 11.07 30.17
CA PHE A 193 -9.56 10.57 28.87
C PHE A 193 -10.29 11.64 28.05
N GLN A 194 -11.06 12.54 28.68
CA GLN A 194 -11.75 13.62 27.98
C GLN A 194 -10.77 14.63 27.41
N GLN A 195 -9.72 14.97 28.15
CA GLN A 195 -8.70 15.91 27.70
C GLN A 195 -7.96 15.36 26.49
N ILE A 196 -7.59 14.08 26.51
CA ILE A 196 -6.96 13.41 25.37
C ILE A 196 -7.91 13.29 24.18
N LEU A 197 -9.18 12.91 24.42
CA LEU A 197 -10.21 12.89 23.38
C LEU A 197 -10.47 14.27 22.77
N ASN A 198 -10.14 15.39 23.40
CA ASN A 198 -10.22 16.71 22.76
C ASN A 198 -9.02 17.01 21.84
N ILE A 199 -7.90 16.31 22.02
CA ILE A 199 -6.64 16.56 21.30
C ILE A 199 -6.53 15.70 20.03
N ILE A 200 -6.77 14.40 20.15
CA ILE A 200 -6.55 13.42 19.07
C ILE A 200 -7.69 13.42 18.05
N ASP A 201 -7.48 12.92 16.84
CA ASP A 201 -8.52 12.83 15.80
C ASP A 201 -9.37 11.54 15.94
N LYS A 202 -8.77 10.45 16.43
CA LYS A 202 -9.43 9.15 16.67
C LYS A 202 -8.89 8.48 17.93
N ALA A 203 -9.74 7.76 18.66
CA ALA A 203 -9.31 7.01 19.85
C ALA A 203 -9.29 5.50 19.61
N GLN A 204 -8.34 4.81 20.22
CA GLN A 204 -8.35 3.36 20.35
C GLN A 204 -8.44 3.01 21.83
N ILE A 205 -9.64 2.65 22.29
CA ILE A 205 -9.89 2.39 23.70
C ILE A 205 -9.40 0.98 24.03
N MET A 206 -8.35 0.88 24.83
CA MET A 206 -7.83 -0.38 25.35
C MET A 206 -8.78 -0.91 26.43
N ASN A 207 -9.51 -1.98 26.09
CA ASN A 207 -10.48 -2.63 26.96
C ASN A 207 -9.85 -3.86 27.63
N TYR A 208 -9.24 -3.63 28.78
CA TYR A 208 -8.58 -4.67 29.57
C TYR A 208 -9.55 -5.45 30.47
N VAL A 209 -10.78 -5.69 30.01
CA VAL A 209 -11.79 -6.48 30.71
C VAL A 209 -12.21 -7.64 29.84
N THR A 210 -12.13 -8.86 30.38
CA THR A 210 -12.39 -10.10 29.62
C THR A 210 -13.74 -10.75 29.95
N ASN A 211 -14.43 -10.24 30.96
CA ASN A 211 -15.74 -10.71 31.42
C ASN A 211 -16.88 -9.84 30.87
N HIS A 212 -18.13 -10.17 31.19
CA HIS A 212 -19.33 -9.48 30.67
C HIS A 212 -19.36 -7.96 30.94
N GLY A 213 -18.58 -7.46 31.90
CA GLY A 213 -18.41 -6.03 32.16
C GLY A 213 -17.73 -5.26 31.04
N ALA A 214 -17.01 -5.92 30.13
CA ALA A 214 -16.31 -5.30 28.99
C ALA A 214 -17.25 -4.49 28.08
N VAL A 215 -18.53 -4.85 28.03
CA VAL A 215 -19.57 -4.11 27.27
C VAL A 215 -19.80 -2.72 27.86
N TYR A 216 -19.55 -2.52 29.14
CA TYR A 216 -19.92 -1.29 29.84
C TYR A 216 -18.70 -0.47 30.28
N THR A 217 -17.52 -1.07 30.35
CA THR A 217 -16.34 -0.38 30.88
C THR A 217 -15.82 0.75 30.01
N CYS A 218 -16.09 0.75 28.70
CA CYS A 218 -15.68 1.82 27.78
C CYS A 218 -16.80 2.85 27.52
N ARG A 219 -17.91 2.76 28.26
CA ARG A 219 -19.14 3.49 27.93
C ARG A 219 -18.93 5.00 28.03
N ASP A 220 -18.16 5.47 29.00
CA ASP A 220 -18.01 6.90 29.26
C ASP A 220 -17.10 7.55 28.21
N GLU A 221 -16.04 6.86 27.79
CA GLU A 221 -15.20 7.24 26.65
C GLU A 221 -16.02 7.27 25.35
N ILE A 222 -16.80 6.22 25.07
CA ILE A 222 -17.67 6.16 23.88
C ILE A 222 -18.71 7.27 23.91
N ASN A 223 -19.34 7.54 25.05
CA ASN A 223 -20.33 8.60 25.19
C ASN A 223 -19.72 9.98 24.97
N TYR A 224 -18.52 10.22 25.50
CA TYR A 224 -17.83 11.48 25.30
C TYR A 224 -17.38 11.65 23.85
N ALA A 225 -16.79 10.62 23.24
CA ALA A 225 -16.44 10.61 21.82
C ALA A 225 -17.67 10.86 20.93
N ARG A 226 -18.83 10.28 21.26
CA ARG A 226 -20.11 10.56 20.59
C ARG A 226 -20.49 12.03 20.68
N SER A 227 -20.29 12.66 21.84
CA SER A 227 -20.55 14.11 21.99
C SER A 227 -19.63 14.99 21.14
N LEU A 228 -18.45 14.48 20.78
CA LEU A 228 -17.47 15.14 19.91
C LEU A 228 -17.58 14.71 18.44
N ASN A 229 -18.46 13.76 18.10
CA ASN A 229 -18.52 13.11 16.80
C ASN A 229 -17.16 12.53 16.34
N LYS A 230 -16.46 11.86 17.27
CA LYS A 230 -15.09 11.35 17.10
C LYS A 230 -15.05 9.86 16.78
N PRO A 231 -14.28 9.40 15.78
CA PRO A 231 -14.04 7.98 15.55
C PRO A 231 -13.41 7.28 16.75
N VAL A 232 -13.86 6.05 17.01
CA VAL A 232 -13.40 5.20 18.11
C VAL A 232 -13.24 3.76 17.65
N ASP A 233 -12.15 3.13 18.07
CA ASP A 233 -11.98 1.68 18.08
C ASP A 233 -12.01 1.16 19.52
N ILE A 234 -12.37 -0.11 19.70
CA ILE A 234 -12.19 -0.81 20.98
C ILE A 234 -11.18 -1.93 20.77
N VAL A 235 -10.12 -1.92 21.57
CA VAL A 235 -8.99 -2.85 21.49
C VAL A 235 -9.09 -3.87 22.61
N TYR A 236 -8.90 -5.15 22.29
CA TYR A 236 -8.98 -6.25 23.23
C TYR A 236 -7.61 -6.92 23.35
N GLU A 237 -7.10 -6.97 24.57
CA GLU A 237 -5.81 -7.59 24.85
C GLU A 237 -5.88 -9.11 24.60
N THR A 238 -4.98 -9.58 23.73
CA THR A 238 -4.87 -11.00 23.35
C THR A 238 -3.46 -11.56 23.57
N PHE A 239 -2.49 -10.72 23.93
CA PHE A 239 -1.16 -11.12 24.35
C PHE A 239 -1.14 -11.40 25.85
N ASN A 240 -0.21 -12.25 26.32
CA ASN A 240 -0.05 -12.52 27.75
C ASN A 240 0.70 -11.35 28.42
N THR A 241 -0.01 -10.25 28.65
CA THR A 241 0.47 -9.11 29.41
C THR A 241 -0.02 -9.23 30.85
N SER A 242 0.86 -8.91 31.80
CA SER A 242 0.54 -8.71 33.21
C SER A 242 0.94 -7.26 33.52
N PRO A 243 0.13 -6.47 34.25
CA PRO A 243 -0.96 -6.89 35.15
C PRO A 243 -2.38 -6.82 34.57
N THR A 244 -2.58 -6.48 33.29
CA THR A 244 -3.90 -6.31 32.68
C THR A 244 -4.61 -7.64 32.39
N GLU A 245 -5.96 -7.65 32.36
CA GLU A 245 -6.67 -8.85 31.89
C GLU A 245 -6.47 -9.03 30.39
N SER A 246 -6.38 -10.29 29.95
CA SER A 246 -6.14 -10.67 28.57
C SER A 246 -6.97 -11.89 28.18
N PHE A 247 -7.47 -11.90 26.94
CA PHE A 247 -8.09 -13.08 26.35
C PHE A 247 -7.10 -14.22 26.07
N TRP A 248 -5.81 -14.05 26.37
CA TRP A 248 -4.78 -15.08 26.20
C TRP A 248 -5.18 -16.44 26.80
N PHE A 249 -5.72 -16.46 28.02
CA PHE A 249 -6.14 -17.69 28.69
C PHE A 249 -7.62 -18.04 28.47
N ASN A 250 -8.44 -17.07 28.05
CA ASN A 250 -9.88 -17.27 27.82
C ASN A 250 -10.16 -17.91 26.45
N GLY A 251 -9.22 -17.76 25.50
CA GLY A 251 -9.31 -18.35 24.17
C GLY A 251 -10.19 -17.56 23.20
N ASN A 252 -10.09 -17.91 21.92
CA ASN A 252 -10.63 -17.07 20.84
C ASN A 252 -12.17 -17.14 20.76
N ASN A 253 -12.76 -18.28 21.16
CA ASN A 253 -14.21 -18.40 21.26
C ASN A 253 -14.80 -17.45 22.32
N ALA A 254 -14.09 -17.22 23.44
CA ALA A 254 -14.52 -16.26 24.44
C ALA A 254 -14.42 -14.82 23.91
N LEU A 255 -13.35 -14.50 23.18
CA LEU A 255 -13.19 -13.21 22.51
C LEU A 255 -14.32 -12.98 21.51
N GLU A 256 -14.57 -13.89 20.57
CA GLU A 256 -15.60 -13.68 19.54
C GLU A 256 -17.01 -13.56 20.11
N ARG A 257 -17.32 -14.27 21.21
CA ARG A 257 -18.57 -14.07 21.95
C ARG A 257 -18.65 -12.65 22.55
N MET A 258 -17.55 -12.14 23.09
CA MET A 258 -17.47 -10.77 23.59
C MET A 258 -17.68 -9.76 22.45
N LEU A 259 -16.93 -9.90 21.35
CA LEU A 259 -17.01 -9.01 20.20
C LEU A 259 -18.42 -9.00 19.61
N THR A 260 -19.05 -10.17 19.48
CA THR A 260 -20.45 -10.28 19.04
C THR A 260 -21.39 -9.50 19.97
N THR A 261 -21.16 -9.55 21.28
CA THR A 261 -21.98 -8.80 22.25
C THR A 261 -21.79 -7.29 22.10
N ILE A 262 -20.56 -6.85 21.81
CA ILE A 262 -20.20 -5.45 21.56
C ILE A 262 -20.81 -4.97 20.23
N ASP A 263 -20.75 -5.79 19.19
CA ASP A 263 -21.38 -5.55 17.89
C ASP A 263 -22.89 -5.27 18.07
N TYR A 264 -23.61 -6.12 18.82
CA TYR A 264 -25.02 -5.87 19.14
C TYR A 264 -25.24 -4.63 20.01
N ALA A 265 -24.32 -4.32 20.92
CA ALA A 265 -24.48 -3.21 21.84
C ALA A 265 -24.24 -1.85 21.16
N TYR A 266 -23.22 -1.72 20.32
CA TYR A 266 -22.76 -0.41 19.87
C TYR A 266 -22.75 -0.24 18.35
N PHE A 267 -22.75 -1.31 17.57
CA PHE A 267 -22.74 -1.20 16.11
C PHE A 267 -24.10 -1.45 15.46
N ASP A 268 -24.99 -2.21 16.10
CA ASP A 268 -26.34 -2.42 15.57
C ASP A 268 -27.13 -1.09 15.58
N PRO A 269 -27.58 -0.57 14.42
CA PRO A 269 -28.32 0.69 14.34
C PRO A 269 -29.65 0.72 15.10
N ILE A 270 -30.17 -0.44 15.51
CA ILE A 270 -31.39 -0.52 16.35
C ILE A 270 -31.07 -0.48 17.84
N SER A 271 -29.80 -0.63 18.22
CA SER A 271 -29.37 -0.56 19.62
C SER A 271 -29.54 0.85 20.16
N PRO A 272 -30.04 1.01 21.41
CA PRO A 272 -30.09 2.32 22.05
C PRO A 272 -28.70 2.91 22.32
N ASN A 273 -27.64 2.10 22.30
CA ASN A 273 -26.25 2.57 22.48
C ASN A 273 -25.49 2.68 21.15
N TYR A 274 -26.17 2.55 20.01
CA TYR A 274 -25.55 2.66 18.69
C TYR A 274 -24.63 3.89 18.60
N TYR A 275 -23.47 3.71 17.98
CA TYR A 275 -22.59 4.80 17.63
C TYR A 275 -22.02 4.61 16.22
N GLU A 276 -22.38 5.52 15.31
CA GLU A 276 -22.00 5.41 13.90
C GLU A 276 -20.49 5.55 13.65
N ASN A 277 -19.76 6.26 14.51
CA ASN A 277 -18.31 6.39 14.43
C ASN A 277 -17.57 5.42 15.37
N LEU A 278 -18.23 4.37 15.86
CA LEU A 278 -17.50 3.22 16.37
C LEU A 278 -17.10 2.38 15.15
N GLU A 279 -15.80 2.31 14.86
CA GLU A 279 -15.31 1.81 13.57
C GLU A 279 -14.91 0.33 13.65
N TYR A 280 -14.03 -0.05 14.57
CA TYR A 280 -13.50 -1.42 14.63
C TYR A 280 -13.44 -2.00 16.04
N ASN A 281 -13.66 -3.31 16.13
CA ASN A 281 -13.21 -4.15 17.24
C ASN A 281 -11.82 -4.71 16.92
N ILE A 282 -10.80 -4.31 17.66
CA ILE A 282 -9.40 -4.58 17.37
C ILE A 282 -8.85 -5.71 18.23
N ILE A 283 -8.16 -6.67 17.61
CA ILE A 283 -7.41 -7.74 18.27
C ILE A 283 -5.98 -7.25 18.53
N HIS A 284 -5.50 -7.28 19.77
CA HIS A 284 -4.24 -6.61 20.12
C HIS A 284 -2.95 -7.34 19.67
N TYR A 285 -3.01 -8.59 19.20
CA TYR A 285 -1.77 -9.33 18.91
C TYR A 285 -1.86 -10.31 17.74
N TYR A 286 -0.93 -10.15 16.79
CA TYR A 286 -0.58 -11.13 15.77
C TYR A 286 0.82 -11.72 16.00
N GLU A 287 0.98 -13.02 15.72
CA GLU A 287 2.26 -13.73 15.78
C GLU A 287 2.43 -14.56 14.50
N ALA A 288 3.56 -14.39 13.81
CA ALA A 288 3.84 -15.08 12.55
C ALA A 288 4.31 -16.53 12.77
N ASP A 289 5.07 -16.77 13.84
CA ASP A 289 5.69 -18.06 14.16
C ASP A 289 5.06 -18.75 15.39
N ASP A 290 5.19 -20.07 15.41
CA ASP A 290 4.86 -20.92 16.55
C ASP A 290 6.02 -20.88 17.57
N GLU A 291 5.88 -20.18 18.70
CA GLU A 291 6.93 -20.11 19.72
C GLU A 291 6.98 -21.40 20.58
N VAL A 292 8.05 -22.20 20.50
CA VAL A 292 8.17 -23.42 21.32
C VAL A 292 8.62 -23.09 22.75
N TRP A 293 7.83 -23.47 23.77
CA TRP A 293 8.24 -23.26 25.16
C TRP A 293 9.36 -24.23 25.55
N ALA A 294 10.52 -23.68 25.89
CA ALA A 294 11.72 -24.44 26.24
C ALA A 294 11.56 -25.41 27.44
N HIS A 295 10.56 -25.22 28.30
CA HIS A 295 10.45 -26.01 29.53
C HIS A 295 9.73 -27.36 29.35
N ASN A 296 8.86 -27.51 28.36
CA ASN A 296 8.03 -28.70 28.17
C ASN A 296 7.79 -29.10 26.71
N GLY A 297 8.39 -28.38 25.73
CA GLY A 297 8.23 -28.68 24.31
C GLY A 297 6.80 -28.41 23.79
N VAL A 298 5.96 -27.72 24.57
CA VAL A 298 4.64 -27.28 24.13
C VAL A 298 4.84 -26.12 23.17
N VAL A 299 4.36 -26.30 21.94
CA VAL A 299 4.30 -25.24 20.93
C VAL A 299 3.26 -24.21 21.39
N LYS A 300 3.67 -22.96 21.63
CA LYS A 300 2.71 -21.86 21.78
C LYS A 300 2.04 -21.68 20.44
N ARG A 301 0.72 -21.76 20.46
CA ARG A 301 -0.12 -21.52 19.29
C ARG A 301 -0.66 -20.11 19.43
N SER A 302 -0.25 -19.22 18.53
CA SER A 302 -0.69 -17.83 18.51
C SER A 302 -2.16 -17.68 18.13
N TYR A 303 -2.70 -16.45 18.09
CA TYR A 303 -4.07 -16.19 17.61
C TYR A 303 -4.31 -16.68 16.16
N ARG A 304 -3.24 -16.93 15.38
CA ARG A 304 -3.27 -17.62 14.07
C ARG A 304 -3.93 -19.00 14.15
N GLN A 305 -3.88 -19.64 15.31
CA GLN A 305 -4.52 -20.91 15.59
C GLN A 305 -5.52 -20.68 16.72
N LEU A 306 -6.80 -20.54 16.38
CA LEU A 306 -7.89 -20.29 17.33
C LEU A 306 -7.74 -21.19 18.58
N ARG A 307 -7.26 -20.62 19.70
CA ARG A 307 -6.97 -21.40 20.90
C ARG A 307 -8.28 -21.95 21.47
N GLU A 308 -8.29 -23.25 21.73
CA GLU A 308 -9.38 -23.90 22.44
C GLU A 308 -9.53 -23.28 23.83
N ASP A 309 -10.78 -23.16 24.28
CA ASP A 309 -11.12 -22.61 25.58
C ASP A 309 -10.58 -23.56 26.67
N ILE A 310 -9.56 -23.13 27.41
CA ILE A 310 -8.91 -23.96 28.44
C ILE A 310 -9.85 -24.22 29.63
N PHE A 311 -10.93 -23.44 29.78
CA PHE A 311 -11.78 -23.43 30.97
C PHE A 311 -13.28 -23.69 30.71
N SER A 312 -13.71 -23.88 29.46
CA SER A 312 -15.10 -24.20 29.14
C SER A 312 -15.32 -25.69 28.87
N PRO A 313 -16.35 -26.31 29.49
CA PRO A 313 -16.79 -27.68 29.17
C PRO A 313 -17.63 -27.75 27.88
N GLN A 314 -17.86 -26.62 27.21
CA GLN A 314 -18.47 -26.63 25.88
C GLN A 314 -17.40 -27.08 24.89
N GLU A 315 -17.68 -28.18 24.17
CA GLU A 315 -16.87 -28.61 23.04
C GLU A 315 -16.48 -27.38 22.21
N PRO A 316 -15.19 -27.17 21.89
CA PRO A 316 -14.84 -26.14 20.96
C PRO A 316 -15.73 -26.33 19.74
N ILE A 317 -16.40 -25.25 19.30
CA ILE A 317 -16.83 -25.18 17.90
C ILE A 317 -15.51 -25.38 17.18
N THR A 318 -15.23 -26.58 16.69
CA THR A 318 -13.89 -26.98 16.27
C THR A 318 -13.45 -25.91 15.31
N PRO A 319 -12.53 -25.01 15.70
CA PRO A 319 -12.13 -24.01 14.78
C PRO A 319 -11.25 -24.79 13.82
N THR A 320 -11.83 -25.25 12.71
CA THR A 320 -11.01 -25.62 11.58
C THR A 320 -10.11 -24.42 11.34
N TYR A 321 -8.83 -24.70 11.18
CA TYR A 321 -7.83 -23.75 10.73
C TYR A 321 -8.26 -23.25 9.37
N ASN A 322 -9.26 -22.37 9.34
CA ASN A 322 -9.86 -21.89 8.12
C ASN A 322 -8.96 -20.75 7.67
N THR A 323 -7.84 -21.12 7.08
CA THR A 323 -7.12 -20.27 6.15
C THR A 323 -8.07 -19.99 4.98
N ALA A 324 -8.20 -18.72 4.61
CA ALA A 324 -8.88 -18.42 3.35
C ALA A 324 -7.88 -18.63 2.21
N PRO A 325 -8.30 -19.16 1.04
CA PRO A 325 -7.47 -19.08 -0.14
C PRO A 325 -7.16 -17.61 -0.41
N VAL A 326 -5.92 -17.29 -0.77
CA VAL A 326 -5.50 -15.93 -1.13
C VAL A 326 -5.11 -15.84 -2.58
N CYS A 327 -5.51 -14.75 -3.22
CA CYS A 327 -5.16 -14.42 -4.59
C CYS A 327 -4.30 -13.16 -4.65
N TYR A 328 -3.48 -13.05 -5.69
CA TYR A 328 -2.69 -11.87 -6.05
C TYR A 328 -2.87 -11.56 -7.52
N VAL A 329 -3.19 -10.32 -7.85
CA VAL A 329 -3.21 -9.78 -9.21
C VAL A 329 -1.78 -9.45 -9.61
N ASN A 330 -1.23 -10.22 -10.55
CA ASN A 330 0.14 -9.99 -11.01
C ASN A 330 0.20 -8.97 -12.16
N TYR A 331 -0.83 -8.95 -13.01
CA TYR A 331 -0.91 -8.02 -14.15
C TYR A 331 -2.35 -7.97 -14.70
N PRO A 332 -2.83 -6.80 -15.15
CA PRO A 332 -2.32 -5.47 -14.82
C PRO A 332 -2.37 -5.20 -13.31
N ASN A 333 -1.30 -4.63 -12.76
CA ASN A 333 -1.20 -4.35 -11.33
C ASN A 333 -0.95 -2.86 -11.02
N GLY A 334 -1.02 -2.00 -12.03
CA GLY A 334 -0.99 -0.56 -11.89
C GLY A 334 0.04 0.16 -12.74
N GLY A 335 -0.30 1.38 -13.16
CA GLY A 335 0.55 2.26 -13.97
C GLY A 335 0.71 1.83 -15.43
N GLU A 336 0.18 0.67 -15.83
CA GLU A 336 0.27 0.20 -17.21
C GLU A 336 -0.74 0.89 -18.13
N VAL A 337 -0.44 0.89 -19.42
CA VAL A 337 -1.35 1.35 -20.46
C VAL A 337 -1.66 0.18 -21.39
N ILE A 338 -2.89 -0.32 -21.34
CA ILE A 338 -3.39 -1.38 -22.20
C ILE A 338 -3.82 -0.75 -23.53
N ASN A 339 -3.06 -1.06 -24.58
CA ASN A 339 -3.19 -0.48 -25.91
C ASN A 339 -3.73 -1.46 -26.97
N THR A 340 -4.03 -2.69 -26.55
CA THR A 340 -4.44 -3.78 -27.44
C THR A 340 -5.94 -4.04 -27.32
N SER A 341 -6.53 -4.62 -28.38
CA SER A 341 -7.94 -5.04 -28.34
C SER A 341 -8.19 -6.12 -27.30
N THR A 342 -7.17 -6.93 -27.01
CA THR A 342 -7.17 -8.01 -26.03
C THR A 342 -5.88 -7.97 -25.23
N ASP A 343 -5.99 -8.21 -23.93
CA ASP A 343 -4.87 -8.36 -23.02
C ASP A 343 -5.08 -9.58 -22.11
N THR A 344 -4.12 -9.87 -21.24
CA THR A 344 -4.17 -11.00 -20.32
C THR A 344 -4.12 -10.51 -18.89
N ILE A 345 -5.09 -10.92 -18.07
CA ILE A 345 -4.97 -10.84 -16.61
C ILE A 345 -4.13 -12.02 -16.16
N THR A 346 -3.10 -11.81 -15.36
CA THR A 346 -2.35 -12.90 -14.72
C THR A 346 -2.44 -12.79 -13.21
N TYR A 347 -2.50 -13.94 -12.54
CA TYR A 347 -2.73 -13.99 -11.10
C TYR A 347 -2.11 -15.22 -10.46
N THR A 348 -1.86 -15.14 -9.15
CA THR A 348 -1.37 -16.25 -8.34
C THR A 348 -2.35 -16.54 -7.22
N LEU A 349 -2.64 -17.81 -6.98
CA LEU A 349 -3.45 -18.29 -5.87
C LEU A 349 -2.61 -19.12 -4.93
N TYR A 350 -2.96 -19.09 -3.65
CA TYR A 350 -2.46 -19.99 -2.63
C TYR A 350 -3.63 -20.50 -1.80
N ASP A 351 -3.58 -21.80 -1.53
CA ASP A 351 -4.55 -22.49 -0.68
C ASP A 351 -3.85 -23.70 -0.07
N ASP A 352 -4.12 -23.96 1.20
CA ASP A 352 -3.52 -25.09 1.93
C ASP A 352 -4.38 -26.37 1.85
N ASP A 353 -5.59 -26.27 1.29
CA ASP A 353 -6.43 -27.42 0.92
C ASP A 353 -6.44 -27.67 -0.61
N PRO A 354 -5.51 -28.50 -1.13
CA PRO A 354 -5.49 -28.85 -2.55
C PRO A 354 -6.64 -29.77 -2.98
N SER A 355 -7.50 -30.22 -2.05
CA SER A 355 -8.61 -31.11 -2.36
C SER A 355 -9.91 -30.37 -2.70
N THR A 356 -10.01 -29.10 -2.34
CA THR A 356 -11.22 -28.31 -2.55
C THR A 356 -11.06 -27.36 -3.75
N PRO A 357 -11.99 -27.37 -4.73
CA PRO A 357 -11.94 -26.43 -5.84
C PRO A 357 -12.18 -24.99 -5.38
N ILE A 358 -11.55 -24.05 -6.07
CA ILE A 358 -11.68 -22.60 -5.83
C ILE A 358 -12.40 -21.98 -7.02
N ALA A 359 -13.48 -21.24 -6.75
CA ALA A 359 -14.09 -20.35 -7.71
C ALA A 359 -13.27 -19.05 -7.82
N VAL A 360 -12.93 -18.62 -9.04
CA VAL A 360 -12.18 -17.39 -9.31
C VAL A 360 -13.04 -16.49 -10.18
N LYS A 361 -13.44 -15.34 -9.66
CA LYS A 361 -14.26 -14.34 -10.36
C LYS A 361 -13.42 -13.12 -10.71
N PHE A 362 -13.57 -12.65 -11.94
CA PHE A 362 -12.80 -11.53 -12.48
C PHE A 362 -13.71 -10.32 -12.70
N TYR A 363 -13.23 -9.16 -12.25
CA TYR A 363 -13.92 -7.89 -12.41
C TYR A 363 -12.94 -6.83 -12.92
N LEU A 364 -13.46 -5.89 -13.70
CA LEU A 364 -12.78 -4.67 -14.09
C LEU A 364 -13.49 -3.51 -13.41
N ALA A 365 -12.86 -2.89 -12.41
CA ALA A 365 -13.39 -1.73 -11.71
C ALA A 365 -12.79 -0.45 -12.32
N ASN A 366 -13.60 0.60 -12.46
CA ASN A 366 -13.13 1.95 -12.75
C ASN A 366 -13.37 2.84 -11.53
N SER A 367 -12.30 3.17 -10.83
CA SER A 367 -12.30 3.97 -9.59
C SER A 367 -12.87 5.37 -9.83
N THR A 368 -12.60 5.96 -11.00
CA THR A 368 -13.00 7.33 -11.35
C THR A 368 -14.50 7.43 -11.67
N GLN A 369 -15.07 6.40 -12.30
CA GLN A 369 -16.47 6.35 -12.71
C GLN A 369 -17.37 5.64 -11.70
N GLY A 370 -16.80 4.98 -10.69
CA GLY A 370 -17.55 4.18 -9.72
C GLY A 370 -18.31 3.00 -10.36
N THR A 371 -17.76 2.42 -11.42
CA THR A 371 -18.40 1.33 -12.18
C THR A 371 -17.56 0.07 -12.12
N GLU A 372 -18.19 -1.09 -11.94
CA GLU A 372 -17.53 -2.40 -11.96
C GLU A 372 -18.17 -3.29 -13.03
N TYR A 373 -17.35 -3.98 -13.82
CA TYR A 373 -17.75 -4.88 -14.89
C TYR A 373 -17.35 -6.32 -14.54
N PHE A 374 -18.30 -7.23 -14.46
CA PHE A 374 -18.01 -8.66 -14.33
C PHE A 374 -17.49 -9.21 -15.66
N LEU A 375 -16.28 -9.76 -15.65
CA LEU A 375 -15.60 -10.29 -16.84
C LEU A 375 -15.95 -11.77 -17.05
N GLY A 376 -15.98 -12.55 -15.97
CA GLY A 376 -16.28 -13.97 -15.98
C GLY A 376 -15.80 -14.69 -14.72
N GLU A 377 -15.93 -16.01 -14.74
CA GLU A 377 -15.56 -16.91 -13.65
C GLU A 377 -14.91 -18.17 -14.20
N GLU A 378 -13.96 -18.73 -13.45
CA GLU A 378 -13.41 -20.06 -13.68
C GLU A 378 -13.30 -20.84 -12.36
N THR A 379 -13.07 -22.15 -12.47
CA THR A 379 -12.85 -23.03 -11.32
C THR A 379 -11.48 -23.67 -11.44
N VAL A 380 -10.69 -23.57 -10.38
CA VAL A 380 -9.32 -24.07 -10.32
C VAL A 380 -9.14 -24.96 -9.10
N THR A 381 -8.11 -25.80 -9.13
CA THR A 381 -7.69 -26.59 -7.97
C THR A 381 -6.20 -26.32 -7.79
N VAL A 382 -5.78 -25.92 -6.58
CA VAL A 382 -4.35 -25.72 -6.34
C VAL A 382 -3.61 -27.04 -6.39
N ASN A 383 -2.41 -27.03 -6.96
CA ASN A 383 -1.59 -28.23 -7.06
C ASN A 383 -0.99 -28.59 -5.69
N ALA A 384 -0.33 -29.75 -5.58
CA ALA A 384 0.38 -30.17 -4.36
C ALA A 384 1.47 -29.19 -3.86
N SER A 385 1.80 -28.16 -4.65
CA SER A 385 2.68 -27.05 -4.27
C SER A 385 1.96 -25.90 -3.55
N LEU A 386 0.68 -26.08 -3.16
CA LEU A 386 -0.16 -25.10 -2.45
C LEU A 386 -0.27 -23.75 -3.16
N SER A 387 -0.07 -23.76 -4.47
CA SER A 387 -0.09 -22.58 -5.32
C SER A 387 -0.56 -22.90 -6.74
N TYR A 388 -1.13 -21.90 -7.39
CA TYR A 388 -1.58 -21.95 -8.77
C TYR A 388 -1.31 -20.61 -9.45
N ASN A 389 -0.73 -20.63 -10.66
CA ASN A 389 -0.58 -19.43 -11.49
C ASN A 389 -1.53 -19.54 -12.67
N GLY A 390 -2.42 -18.55 -12.80
CA GLY A 390 -3.47 -18.53 -13.81
C GLY A 390 -3.40 -17.32 -14.72
N SER A 391 -4.19 -17.39 -15.80
CA SER A 391 -4.35 -16.29 -16.73
C SER A 391 -5.77 -16.24 -17.31
N TYR A 392 -6.34 -15.04 -17.40
CA TYR A 392 -7.68 -14.81 -17.95
C TYR A 392 -7.62 -13.78 -19.09
N SER A 393 -8.31 -14.02 -20.21
CA SER A 393 -8.29 -13.11 -21.36
C SER A 393 -9.21 -11.90 -21.15
N LEU A 394 -8.65 -10.70 -21.17
CA LEU A 394 -9.38 -9.44 -21.11
C LEU A 394 -9.65 -8.91 -22.53
N ASN A 395 -10.91 -8.69 -22.88
CA ASN A 395 -11.28 -7.95 -24.10
C ASN A 395 -11.35 -6.45 -23.80
N ALA A 396 -10.19 -5.77 -23.77
CA ALA A 396 -10.08 -4.36 -23.41
C ALA A 396 -10.89 -3.43 -24.33
N SER A 397 -11.07 -3.82 -25.60
CA SER A 397 -11.86 -3.03 -26.56
C SER A 397 -13.36 -2.90 -26.23
N ALA A 398 -13.86 -3.70 -25.28
CA ALA A 398 -15.24 -3.62 -24.80
C ALA A 398 -15.48 -2.48 -23.80
N TYR A 399 -14.43 -1.79 -23.34
CA TYR A 399 -14.51 -0.82 -22.24
C TYR A 399 -14.05 0.59 -22.67
N PRO A 400 -14.52 1.65 -21.99
CA PRO A 400 -14.10 3.03 -22.24
C PRO A 400 -12.58 3.23 -22.21
N LEU A 401 -12.08 4.13 -23.07
CA LEU A 401 -10.67 4.49 -23.14
C LEU A 401 -10.35 5.60 -22.13
N VAL A 402 -10.11 5.23 -20.89
CA VAL A 402 -9.83 6.13 -19.78
C VAL A 402 -8.82 5.51 -18.82
N SER A 403 -8.22 6.34 -17.97
CA SER A 403 -7.48 5.89 -16.80
C SER A 403 -8.42 5.47 -15.66
N GLY A 404 -7.83 4.95 -14.58
CA GLY A 404 -8.56 4.65 -13.36
C GLY A 404 -9.10 3.22 -13.29
N TYR A 405 -8.60 2.31 -14.12
CA TYR A 405 -9.00 0.91 -14.08
C TYR A 405 -8.21 0.11 -13.05
N ARG A 406 -8.86 -0.85 -12.40
CA ARG A 406 -8.26 -1.91 -11.61
C ARG A 406 -8.88 -3.25 -11.98
N ILE A 407 -8.07 -4.30 -11.97
CA ILE A 407 -8.59 -5.66 -11.96
C ILE A 407 -8.91 -6.00 -10.53
N ARG A 408 -10.07 -6.59 -10.27
CA ARG A 408 -10.36 -7.26 -8.99
C ARG A 408 -10.56 -8.74 -9.24
N ILE A 409 -9.88 -9.57 -8.46
CA ILE A 409 -10.06 -11.01 -8.45
C ILE A 409 -10.64 -11.39 -7.10
N GLU A 410 -11.71 -12.17 -7.11
CA GLU A 410 -12.32 -12.71 -5.90
C GLU A 410 -12.24 -14.23 -5.97
N VAL A 411 -11.72 -14.84 -4.90
CA VAL A 411 -11.63 -16.28 -4.78
C VAL A 411 -12.52 -16.79 -3.67
N THR A 412 -13.12 -17.95 -3.87
CA THR A 412 -13.97 -18.60 -2.86
C THR A 412 -13.81 -20.10 -2.92
N GLU A 413 -13.54 -20.70 -1.77
CA GLU A 413 -13.43 -22.15 -1.62
C GLU A 413 -14.82 -22.83 -1.76
N GLN A 414 -14.92 -23.86 -2.60
CA GLN A 414 -16.18 -24.58 -2.88
C GLN A 414 -16.41 -25.78 -1.95
N SER A 415 -16.25 -25.60 -0.64
CA SER A 415 -16.36 -26.68 0.36
C SER A 415 -17.80 -27.15 0.62
N GLY A 416 -18.81 -26.46 0.07
CA GLY A 416 -20.22 -26.83 0.20
C GLY A 416 -20.83 -26.57 1.59
N ILE A 417 -20.11 -25.90 2.49
CA ILE A 417 -20.56 -25.51 3.83
C ILE A 417 -21.12 -24.08 3.79
N PRO A 418 -22.45 -23.87 3.93
CA PRO A 418 -23.09 -22.56 3.72
C PRO A 418 -22.79 -21.46 4.76
N ALA A 419 -21.99 -21.74 5.79
CA ALA A 419 -21.83 -20.83 6.94
C ALA A 419 -20.57 -19.94 6.89
N ASN A 420 -19.52 -20.35 6.15
CA ASN A 420 -18.21 -19.69 6.19
C ASN A 420 -17.58 -19.67 4.79
N ASP A 421 -18.15 -18.96 3.82
CA ASP A 421 -17.54 -18.77 2.49
C ASP A 421 -16.11 -18.22 2.65
N LEU A 422 -15.11 -19.11 2.63
CA LEU A 422 -13.70 -18.78 2.73
C LEU A 422 -13.31 -18.09 1.44
N SER A 423 -13.37 -16.77 1.53
CA SER A 423 -13.20 -15.89 0.40
C SER A 423 -12.17 -14.85 0.73
N SER A 424 -11.36 -14.55 -0.27
CA SER A 424 -10.53 -13.36 -0.28
C SER A 424 -10.70 -12.69 -1.62
N TYR A 425 -10.23 -11.47 -1.70
CA TYR A 425 -10.04 -10.82 -2.97
C TYR A 425 -8.71 -10.09 -2.95
N ASP A 426 -8.28 -9.72 -4.13
CA ASP A 426 -7.21 -8.78 -4.37
C ASP A 426 -7.61 -7.92 -5.56
N GLN A 427 -7.04 -6.73 -5.67
CA GLN A 427 -7.19 -5.88 -6.83
C GLN A 427 -5.84 -5.33 -7.28
N SER A 428 -5.77 -4.76 -8.48
CA SER A 428 -4.58 -4.03 -8.91
C SER A 428 -4.17 -3.01 -7.85
N ASN A 429 -2.90 -3.04 -7.46
CA ASN A 429 -2.34 -2.17 -6.43
C ASN A 429 -2.47 -0.70 -6.83
N PHE A 430 -2.30 -0.38 -8.12
CA PHE A 430 -2.56 0.96 -8.66
C PHE A 430 -3.53 0.93 -9.83
N ASP A 431 -4.03 2.10 -10.16
CA ASP A 431 -4.83 2.31 -11.36
C ASP A 431 -3.98 2.12 -12.63
N PHE A 432 -4.55 1.48 -13.64
CA PHE A 432 -4.01 1.41 -15.00
C PHE A 432 -4.94 2.12 -16.00
N GLU A 433 -4.47 2.29 -17.22
CA GLU A 433 -5.19 2.94 -18.31
C GLU A 433 -5.54 1.96 -19.44
N ILE A 434 -6.74 2.09 -20.00
CA ILE A 434 -7.06 1.50 -21.31
C ILE A 434 -7.04 2.64 -22.32
N SER A 435 -6.19 2.55 -23.34
CA SER A 435 -6.01 3.61 -24.32
C SER A 435 -6.04 3.06 -25.76
N SER A 436 -6.34 3.93 -26.72
CA SER A 436 -6.15 3.59 -28.13
C SER A 436 -4.68 3.76 -28.50
N SER A 437 -3.95 2.65 -28.63
CA SER A 437 -2.59 2.52 -29.19
C SER A 437 -1.96 3.78 -29.83
N SER A 438 -0.88 4.32 -29.23
CA SER A 438 0.34 4.89 -29.88
C SER A 438 1.05 6.06 -29.15
N SER A 439 0.82 6.33 -27.87
CA SER A 439 1.69 7.25 -27.11
C SER A 439 2.74 6.48 -26.32
N SER A 440 3.85 6.13 -26.98
CA SER A 440 5.13 6.06 -26.26
C SER A 440 5.48 7.46 -25.76
N ASN A 441 6.02 7.56 -24.55
CA ASN A 441 6.54 8.80 -23.97
C ASN A 441 8.07 8.92 -24.10
N THR A 442 8.75 8.01 -24.82
CA THR A 442 10.21 8.04 -24.95
C THR A 442 10.65 8.69 -26.27
N ALA A 443 11.61 9.61 -26.20
CA ALA A 443 12.13 10.27 -27.39
C ALA A 443 13.06 9.36 -28.19
N PRO A 444 13.10 9.46 -29.54
CA PRO A 444 13.98 8.65 -30.36
C PRO A 444 15.45 8.85 -29.98
N VAL A 445 16.17 7.75 -29.79
CA VAL A 445 17.62 7.77 -29.55
C VAL A 445 18.32 7.69 -30.90
N CYS A 446 19.23 8.62 -31.18
CA CYS A 446 19.97 8.63 -32.43
C CYS A 446 21.48 8.52 -32.17
N THR A 447 22.21 7.95 -33.13
CA THR A 447 23.68 7.85 -33.06
C THR A 447 24.27 8.02 -34.46
N VAL A 448 25.22 8.94 -34.62
CA VAL A 448 26.03 9.09 -35.83
C VAL A 448 27.09 8.00 -35.82
N THR A 449 27.08 7.14 -36.85
CA THR A 449 28.07 6.05 -36.97
C THR A 449 29.18 6.39 -37.95
N TYR A 450 28.97 7.31 -38.88
CA TYR A 450 30.00 7.82 -39.79
C TYR A 450 29.59 9.16 -40.44
N PRO A 451 30.52 10.09 -40.69
CA PRO A 451 31.85 10.20 -40.09
C PRO A 451 31.73 10.41 -38.58
N ASN A 452 32.56 9.71 -37.80
CA ASN A 452 32.50 9.73 -36.34
C ASN A 452 33.79 10.25 -35.67
N GLY A 453 34.80 10.66 -36.45
CA GLY A 453 36.02 11.30 -35.96
C GLY A 453 37.29 10.78 -36.63
N GLY A 454 38.21 11.69 -36.96
CA GLY A 454 39.53 11.38 -37.53
C GLY A 454 39.52 11.12 -39.04
N GLU A 455 38.36 11.10 -39.69
CA GLU A 455 38.27 10.88 -41.14
C GLU A 455 38.76 12.07 -41.95
N VAL A 456 39.22 11.79 -43.17
CA VAL A 456 39.58 12.80 -44.17
C VAL A 456 38.72 12.57 -45.40
N LEU A 457 37.72 13.42 -45.60
CA LEU A 457 36.79 13.35 -46.71
C LEU A 457 37.31 14.13 -47.92
N THR A 458 37.14 13.55 -49.11
CA THR A 458 37.47 14.22 -50.38
C THR A 458 36.18 14.45 -51.20
N PRO A 459 35.95 15.67 -51.74
CA PRO A 459 34.78 15.98 -52.56
C PRO A 459 34.64 15.03 -53.77
N PRO A 460 33.41 14.81 -54.29
CA PRO A 460 32.30 15.76 -54.29
C PRO A 460 31.14 15.51 -53.30
N SER A 461 31.12 14.38 -52.58
CA SER A 461 29.99 13.99 -51.71
C SER A 461 30.44 13.36 -50.40
N MET A 462 29.57 13.43 -49.38
CA MET A 462 29.73 12.76 -48.09
C MET A 462 28.52 11.88 -47.85
N THR A 463 28.75 10.66 -47.40
CA THR A 463 27.71 9.78 -46.87
C THR A 463 27.80 9.81 -45.36
N ILE A 464 26.69 10.11 -44.71
CA ILE A 464 26.48 10.00 -43.27
C ILE A 464 25.78 8.66 -43.02
N THR A 465 26.25 7.86 -42.09
CA THR A 465 25.52 6.70 -41.58
C THR A 465 25.13 6.92 -40.13
N TYR A 466 24.00 6.38 -39.72
CA TYR A 466 23.45 6.59 -38.39
C TYR A 466 22.53 5.44 -37.97
N THR A 467 22.31 5.31 -36.67
CA THR A 467 21.29 4.46 -36.08
C THR A 467 20.24 5.32 -35.40
N ILE A 468 18.96 4.95 -35.53
CA ILE A 468 17.87 5.49 -34.72
C ILE A 468 17.17 4.33 -34.05
N THR A 469 17.01 4.41 -32.74
CA THR A 469 16.19 3.50 -31.95
C THR A 469 14.94 4.25 -31.50
N ASP A 470 13.78 3.65 -31.77
CA ASP A 470 12.49 4.22 -31.42
C ASP A 470 11.55 3.06 -31.08
N ASP A 471 10.83 3.17 -29.95
CA ASP A 471 9.86 2.17 -29.50
C ASP A 471 8.51 2.30 -30.22
N ASN A 472 8.37 3.28 -31.11
CA ASN A 472 7.20 3.54 -31.92
C ASN A 472 7.43 3.31 -33.43
N PRO A 473 7.36 2.06 -33.92
CA PRO A 473 7.54 1.75 -35.34
C PRO A 473 6.40 2.28 -36.24
N SER A 474 5.33 2.80 -35.64
CA SER A 474 4.13 3.28 -36.35
C SER A 474 4.16 4.78 -36.68
N ILE A 475 5.04 5.55 -36.03
CA ILE A 475 5.20 6.99 -36.28
C ILE A 475 6.44 7.23 -37.16
N PRO A 476 6.29 7.91 -38.32
CA PRO A 476 7.44 8.32 -39.10
C PRO A 476 8.30 9.35 -38.38
N ILE A 477 9.63 9.18 -38.46
CA ILE A 477 10.61 10.09 -37.85
C ILE A 477 11.20 10.98 -38.93
N ASN A 478 11.19 12.29 -38.69
CA ASN A 478 11.93 13.25 -39.50
C ASN A 478 13.35 13.40 -38.96
N VAL A 479 14.35 12.99 -39.76
CA VAL A 479 15.77 13.07 -39.40
C VAL A 479 16.42 14.24 -40.14
N ARG A 480 16.92 15.22 -39.42
CA ARG A 480 17.63 16.39 -39.96
C ARG A 480 19.13 16.24 -39.77
N PHE A 481 19.91 16.57 -40.80
CA PHE A 481 21.36 16.43 -40.80
C PHE A 481 22.03 17.80 -40.86
N TYR A 482 23.04 18.00 -40.02
CA TYR A 482 23.82 19.23 -39.97
C TYR A 482 25.32 18.93 -39.99
N LEU A 483 26.06 19.80 -40.66
CA LEU A 483 27.51 19.87 -40.56
C LEU A 483 27.86 20.99 -39.58
N VAL A 484 28.68 20.71 -38.58
CA VAL A 484 29.04 21.66 -37.53
C VAL A 484 30.53 21.96 -37.58
N ASN A 485 30.91 23.23 -37.57
CA ASN A 485 32.32 23.66 -37.46
C ASN A 485 32.42 24.94 -36.63
N GLN A 486 33.21 24.91 -35.55
CA GLN A 486 33.45 26.06 -34.67
C GLN A 486 32.15 26.78 -34.24
N GLY A 487 31.11 26.01 -33.91
CA GLY A 487 29.80 26.55 -33.48
C GLY A 487 28.89 27.04 -34.62
N THR A 488 29.35 27.02 -35.87
CA THR A 488 28.49 27.28 -37.04
C THR A 488 27.86 25.98 -37.55
N GLU A 489 26.54 25.99 -37.71
CA GLU A 489 25.77 24.85 -38.23
C GLU A 489 25.33 25.08 -39.67
N TYR A 490 25.56 24.09 -40.52
CA TYR A 490 25.13 24.08 -41.90
C TYR A 490 24.12 22.95 -42.10
N TYR A 491 22.87 23.32 -42.40
CA TYR A 491 21.84 22.34 -42.72
C TYR A 491 22.17 21.59 -44.01
N LEU A 492 22.24 20.27 -43.93
CA LEU A 492 22.59 19.40 -45.05
C LEU A 492 21.35 18.86 -45.76
N GLY A 493 20.24 18.70 -45.04
CA GLY A 493 18.96 18.20 -45.52
C GLY A 493 18.24 17.38 -44.45
N GLN A 494 17.17 16.71 -44.85
CA GLN A 494 16.40 15.82 -43.99
C GLN A 494 15.89 14.61 -44.76
N GLN A 495 15.52 13.55 -44.05
CA GLN A 495 14.75 12.44 -44.59
C GLN A 495 13.75 11.91 -43.59
N THR A 496 12.63 11.40 -44.09
CA THR A 496 11.64 10.71 -43.27
C THR A 496 11.92 9.21 -43.31
N ILE A 497 11.98 8.60 -42.14
CA ILE A 497 12.17 7.16 -42.00
C ILE A 497 11.01 6.56 -41.21
N ASN A 498 10.80 5.26 -41.38
CA ASN A 498 10.01 4.45 -40.45
C ASN A 498 10.96 3.49 -39.76
N VAL A 499 10.87 3.41 -38.43
CA VAL A 499 11.57 2.37 -37.67
C VAL A 499 10.79 1.07 -37.87
N ASN A 500 11.50 0.00 -38.22
CA ASN A 500 10.88 -1.29 -38.49
C ASN A 500 10.51 -1.97 -37.16
N SER A 501 9.88 -3.15 -37.23
CA SER A 501 9.47 -3.92 -36.04
C SER A 501 10.64 -4.33 -35.11
N SER A 502 11.90 -4.13 -35.50
CA SER A 502 13.06 -4.36 -34.63
C SER A 502 13.44 -3.15 -33.77
N LEU A 503 12.63 -2.08 -33.77
CA LEU A 503 12.84 -0.85 -33.00
C LEU A 503 14.15 -0.10 -33.32
N ILE A 504 14.88 -0.53 -34.36
CA ILE A 504 16.18 0.02 -34.77
C ILE A 504 16.17 0.25 -36.28
N HIS A 505 16.47 1.47 -36.69
CA HIS A 505 16.71 1.85 -38.07
C HIS A 505 18.20 2.16 -38.30
N ASN A 506 18.83 1.41 -39.20
CA ASN A 506 20.16 1.72 -39.72
C ASN A 506 20.00 2.52 -41.02
N GLY A 507 20.38 3.80 -40.99
CA GLY A 507 20.16 4.73 -42.08
C GLY A 507 21.45 5.25 -42.70
N SER A 508 21.32 5.77 -43.93
CA SER A 508 22.37 6.60 -44.54
C SER A 508 21.77 7.81 -45.24
N TYR A 509 22.51 8.91 -45.28
CA TYR A 509 22.15 10.13 -46.00
C TYR A 509 23.37 10.63 -46.77
N THR A 510 23.23 10.83 -48.09
CA THR A 510 24.34 11.30 -48.93
C THR A 510 24.13 12.75 -49.35
N LYS A 511 25.06 13.63 -48.94
CA LYS A 511 25.10 15.02 -49.37
C LYS A 511 26.12 15.21 -50.49
N GLY A 512 25.63 15.60 -51.67
CA GLY A 512 26.46 16.13 -52.75
C GLY A 512 26.83 17.60 -52.55
N GLY A 513 27.84 18.07 -53.28
CA GLY A 513 28.20 19.49 -53.31
C GLY A 513 29.09 19.95 -52.16
N LEU A 514 29.88 19.03 -51.58
CA LEU A 514 30.81 19.36 -50.48
C LEU A 514 31.80 20.49 -50.81
N ASN A 515 32.01 20.77 -52.09
CA ASN A 515 32.86 21.87 -52.57
C ASN A 515 32.41 23.25 -52.06
N ALA A 516 31.15 23.38 -51.61
CA ALA A 516 30.61 24.62 -51.07
C ALA A 516 31.04 24.92 -49.62
N TYR A 517 31.62 23.93 -48.91
CA TYR A 517 32.04 24.10 -47.52
C TYR A 517 33.56 24.40 -47.43
N PRO A 518 33.99 25.17 -46.42
CA PRO A 518 35.41 25.44 -46.18
C PRO A 518 36.25 24.14 -46.10
N LYS A 519 37.46 24.18 -46.66
CA LYS A 519 38.37 23.03 -46.67
C LYS A 519 39.30 23.13 -45.48
N THR A 520 38.81 22.66 -44.33
CA THR A 520 39.47 22.78 -43.03
C THR A 520 39.24 21.51 -42.21
N THR A 521 39.98 21.38 -41.12
CA THR A 521 39.74 20.42 -40.04
C THR A 521 38.65 20.94 -39.09
N GLY A 522 38.12 20.07 -38.22
CA GLY A 522 37.24 20.47 -37.12
C GLY A 522 35.74 20.31 -37.41
N TYR A 523 35.36 19.54 -38.43
CA TYR A 523 33.95 19.27 -38.73
C TYR A 523 33.38 18.16 -37.83
N ARG A 524 32.11 18.29 -37.42
CA ARG A 524 31.30 17.24 -36.78
C ARG A 524 29.96 17.10 -37.50
N ILE A 525 29.30 15.96 -37.37
CA ILE A 525 27.92 15.76 -37.85
C ILE A 525 26.97 15.79 -36.67
N ARG A 526 25.92 16.62 -36.74
CA ARG A 526 24.76 16.53 -35.85
C ARG A 526 23.57 15.93 -36.59
N ILE A 527 22.84 15.05 -35.93
CA ILE A 527 21.53 14.57 -36.36
C ILE A 527 20.48 14.92 -35.32
N ASP A 528 19.31 15.38 -35.78
CA ASP A 528 18.13 15.59 -34.94
C ASP A 528 17.00 14.68 -35.48
N ALA A 529 16.43 13.85 -34.62
CA ALA A 529 15.31 12.96 -34.94
C ALA A 529 14.05 13.47 -34.22
N THR A 530 12.95 13.64 -34.94
CA THR A 530 11.67 14.14 -34.38
C THR A 530 10.50 13.33 -34.92
N GLU A 531 9.66 12.84 -34.02
CA GLU A 531 8.41 12.17 -34.38
C GLU A 531 7.43 13.14 -35.06
N GLN A 532 6.74 12.69 -36.12
CA GLN A 532 5.83 13.56 -36.89
C GLN A 532 4.48 13.85 -36.22
N SER A 533 4.04 13.05 -35.23
CA SER A 533 2.67 13.12 -34.69
C SER A 533 2.55 13.08 -33.17
N GLY A 534 3.64 13.04 -32.39
CA GLY A 534 3.58 13.18 -30.93
C GLY A 534 3.13 14.60 -30.53
N THR A 535 2.28 14.73 -29.51
CA THR A 535 1.97 16.03 -28.88
C THR A 535 2.27 15.94 -27.38
N PRO A 536 3.36 16.55 -26.88
CA PRO A 536 4.40 17.26 -27.63
C PRO A 536 5.22 16.33 -28.51
N ALA A 537 5.76 16.83 -29.62
CA ALA A 537 6.60 16.03 -30.51
C ALA A 537 7.89 15.66 -29.78
N LEU A 538 8.13 14.36 -29.59
CA LEU A 538 9.34 13.87 -28.94
C LEU A 538 10.51 13.96 -29.92
N SER A 539 11.67 14.37 -29.40
CA SER A 539 12.88 14.58 -30.21
C SER A 539 14.14 14.17 -29.48
N GLY A 540 15.05 13.52 -30.19
CA GLY A 540 16.41 13.26 -29.74
C GLY A 540 17.45 13.78 -30.74
N SER A 541 18.68 13.97 -30.28
CA SER A 541 19.78 14.48 -31.10
C SER A 541 21.10 13.80 -30.73
N ASP A 542 22.00 13.69 -31.70
CA ASP A 542 23.36 13.18 -31.49
C ASP A 542 24.40 13.96 -32.30
N LEU A 543 25.65 13.95 -31.84
CA LEU A 543 26.79 14.66 -32.42
C LEU A 543 28.01 13.73 -32.50
N SER A 544 28.53 13.50 -33.71
CA SER A 544 29.67 12.61 -34.00
C SER A 544 30.81 12.74 -32.99
N ASP A 545 31.33 11.65 -32.43
CA ASP A 545 32.23 11.60 -31.26
C ASP A 545 33.51 12.44 -31.41
N GLY A 546 34.05 12.50 -32.62
CA GLY A 546 35.25 13.28 -32.95
C GLY A 546 35.07 14.23 -34.14
N THR A 547 36.11 15.02 -34.40
CA THR A 547 36.15 15.90 -35.56
C THR A 547 36.78 15.23 -36.77
N PHE A 548 36.36 15.59 -37.98
CA PHE A 548 36.93 15.14 -39.25
C PHE A 548 37.37 16.31 -40.14
N GLU A 549 38.05 16.01 -41.25
CA GLU A 549 38.60 16.98 -42.20
C GLU A 549 37.95 16.87 -43.58
N ILE A 550 37.75 18.00 -44.26
CA ILE A 550 37.37 18.05 -45.68
C ILE A 550 38.53 18.61 -46.50
N LYS A 551 39.19 17.78 -47.34
CA LYS A 551 40.36 18.18 -48.15
C LYS A 551 40.02 18.60 -49.56
N LYS A 552 40.92 19.36 -50.18
CA LYS A 552 40.91 19.61 -51.63
C LYS A 552 41.25 18.31 -52.37
N ARG A 553 40.49 17.93 -53.40
CA ARG A 553 40.85 16.82 -54.29
C ARG A 553 42.25 17.08 -54.84
N GLY A 554 43.21 16.21 -54.52
CA GLY A 554 44.57 16.29 -55.06
C GLY A 554 44.55 16.17 -56.59
N LYS A 555 45.45 16.87 -57.27
CA LYS A 555 45.81 16.50 -58.64
C LYS A 555 46.64 15.23 -58.63
#